data_AF-A0A842PAJ9-F1
#
_entry.id   AF-A0A842PAJ9-F1
#
_cell.length_a   1.000
_cell.length_b   1.000
_cell.length_c   1.000
_cell.angle_alpha   90.00
_cell.angle_beta   90.00
_cell.angle_gamma   90.00
#
_symmetry.space_group_name_H-M   'P 1'
#
loop_
_entity.id
_entity.type
_entity.pdbx_description
1 polymer ?
#
loop_
_entity_poly.entity_id
_entity_poly.type
_entity_poly.pdbx_seq_one_letter_code
_entity_poly.pdbx_strand_id
1 'polypeptide(L)'
;MDSLIEWNGGKSMTCTDKQGMTMDLAWGGEGVSPVTATLHSCGACSLIDVIVGLKNREVESASVSLDLERSDTNPKVFTKIHMVYRVSGNDLPEKLVNRLVQQSHEKYCTVSNMIKHTAEITWEAIVE
;
A
#
# COMPACT_ATOMS: atom_id res chain seq x y z
N MET A 1 -20.24 6.67 13.28
CA MET A 1 -20.08 6.09 11.93
C MET A 1 -18.74 6.56 11.42
N ASP A 2 -17.83 5.65 11.07
CA ASP A 2 -16.45 6.02 10.70
C ASP A 2 -16.28 6.38 9.22
N SER A 3 -17.15 5.89 8.34
CA SER A 3 -17.17 6.23 6.91
C SER A 3 -18.57 6.10 6.32
N LEU A 4 -18.88 6.94 5.33
CA LEU A 4 -20.06 6.94 4.48
C LEU A 4 -19.63 6.77 3.02
N ILE A 5 -20.31 5.90 2.27
CA ILE A 5 -20.05 5.69 0.83
C ILE A 5 -21.33 6.06 0.08
N GLU A 6 -21.22 7.01 -0.84
CA GLU A 6 -22.33 7.51 -1.65
C GLU A 6 -22.09 7.19 -3.12
N TRP A 7 -23.08 6.58 -3.77
CA TRP A 7 -23.06 6.35 -5.20
C TRP A 7 -23.53 7.62 -5.92
N ASN A 8 -22.71 8.12 -6.84
CA ASN A 8 -22.95 9.41 -7.50
C ASN A 8 -23.71 9.28 -8.84
N GLY A 9 -24.23 8.09 -9.15
CA GLY A 9 -24.69 7.75 -10.49
C GLY A 9 -23.57 7.22 -11.38
N GLY A 10 -23.91 6.47 -12.43
CA GLY A 10 -22.90 5.88 -13.33
C GLY A 10 -21.98 4.87 -12.61
N LYS A 11 -20.67 4.92 -12.91
CA LYS A 11 -19.67 3.98 -12.38
C LYS A 11 -18.72 4.58 -11.34
N SER A 12 -19.18 5.53 -10.52
CA SER A 12 -18.37 6.17 -9.49
C SER A 12 -19.09 6.31 -8.14
N MET A 13 -18.31 6.45 -7.09
CA MET A 13 -18.77 6.66 -5.71
C MET A 13 -17.79 7.57 -4.97
N THR A 14 -18.30 8.32 -3.99
CA THR A 14 -17.49 9.12 -3.08
C THR A 14 -17.51 8.48 -1.70
N CYS A 15 -16.34 8.24 -1.12
CA CYS A 15 -16.14 7.76 0.25
C CYS A 15 -15.75 8.93 1.13
N THR A 16 -16.51 9.20 2.19
CA THR A 16 -16.26 10.29 3.14
C THR A 16 -16.03 9.71 4.53
N ASP A 17 -14.94 10.10 5.20
CA ASP A 17 -14.68 9.69 6.58
C ASP A 17 -15.37 10.63 7.60
N LYS A 18 -15.28 10.29 8.89
CA LYS A 18 -15.84 11.11 9.97
C LYS A 18 -15.22 12.51 10.12
N GLN A 19 -14.09 12.78 9.46
CA GLN A 19 -13.38 14.06 9.46
C GLN A 19 -13.72 14.90 8.22
N GLY A 20 -14.54 14.36 7.30
CA GLY A 20 -14.90 15.01 6.04
C GLY A 20 -13.85 14.83 4.93
N MET A 21 -12.86 13.96 5.12
CA MET A 21 -11.90 13.61 4.06
C MET A 21 -12.58 12.70 3.05
N THR A 22 -12.37 12.98 1.76
CA THR A 22 -13.02 12.27 0.67
C THR A 22 -12.03 11.48 -0.19
N MET A 23 -12.52 10.37 -0.75
CA MET A 23 -11.85 9.59 -1.78
C MET A 23 -12.88 9.12 -2.80
N ASP A 24 -12.64 9.38 -4.08
CA ASP A 24 -13.50 8.89 -5.15
C ASP A 24 -12.99 7.54 -5.66
N LEU A 25 -13.91 6.59 -5.80
CA LEU A 25 -13.66 5.27 -6.37
C LEU A 25 -14.58 5.06 -7.58
N ALA A 26 -14.12 4.26 -8.54
CA ALA A 26 -14.87 3.95 -9.74
C ALA A 26 -14.74 2.48 -10.14
N TRP A 27 -15.47 2.06 -11.17
CA TRP A 27 -15.28 0.73 -11.76
C TRP A 27 -15.41 0.76 -13.28
N GLY A 28 -15.04 -0.33 -13.94
CA GLY A 28 -15.11 -0.43 -15.39
C GLY A 28 -14.11 0.46 -16.15
N GLY A 29 -13.01 0.86 -15.51
CA GLY A 29 -11.94 1.66 -16.13
C GLY A 29 -12.13 3.18 -16.05
N GLU A 30 -13.15 3.66 -15.35
CA GLU A 30 -13.48 5.10 -15.23
C GLU A 30 -12.75 5.79 -14.05
N GLY A 31 -11.80 5.09 -13.40
CA GLY A 31 -11.04 5.62 -12.27
C GLY A 31 -10.43 4.51 -11.40
N VAL A 32 -9.95 4.88 -10.21
CA VAL A 32 -9.35 3.93 -9.26
C VAL A 32 -10.43 2.99 -8.73
N SER A 33 -10.25 1.69 -8.97
CA SER A 33 -11.17 0.68 -8.45
C SER A 33 -10.97 0.45 -6.95
N PRO A 34 -11.99 0.00 -6.19
CA PRO A 34 -11.80 -0.39 -4.79
C PRO A 34 -10.68 -1.42 -4.60
N VAL A 35 -10.50 -2.33 -5.56
CA VAL A 35 -9.41 -3.33 -5.55
C VAL A 35 -8.06 -2.65 -5.76
N THR A 36 -7.96 -1.74 -6.73
CA THR A 36 -6.75 -0.97 -7.00
C THR A 36 -6.40 -0.06 -5.82
N ALA A 37 -7.39 0.60 -5.23
CA ALA A 37 -7.23 1.41 -4.02
C ALA A 37 -6.68 0.57 -2.87
N THR A 38 -7.19 -0.65 -2.67
CA THR A 38 -6.67 -1.57 -1.65
C THR A 38 -5.20 -1.93 -1.89
N LEU A 39 -4.81 -2.22 -3.14
CA LEU A 39 -3.42 -2.50 -3.50
C LEU A 39 -2.52 -1.28 -3.25
N HIS A 40 -2.95 -0.10 -3.68
CA HIS A 40 -2.24 1.16 -3.42
C HIS A 40 -2.11 1.44 -1.93
N SER A 41 -3.17 1.27 -1.15
CA SER A 41 -3.16 1.45 0.31
C SER A 41 -2.18 0.49 0.98
N CYS A 42 -2.05 -0.75 0.51
CA CYS A 42 -1.04 -1.70 1.02
C CYS A 42 0.38 -1.18 0.80
N GLY A 43 0.68 -0.76 -0.44
CA GLY A 43 1.98 -0.17 -0.79
C GLY A 43 2.28 1.08 0.01
N ALA A 44 1.35 2.04 0.03
CA ALA A 44 1.50 3.32 0.71
C ALA A 44 1.65 3.15 2.22
N CYS A 45 0.81 2.33 2.86
CA CYS A 45 0.88 2.07 4.30
C CYS A 45 2.26 1.53 4.70
N SER A 46 2.84 0.64 3.90
CA SER A 46 4.17 0.09 4.18
C SER A 46 5.30 1.08 3.88
N LEU A 47 5.21 1.84 2.78
CA LEU A 47 6.22 2.85 2.45
C LEU A 47 6.26 3.97 3.49
N ILE A 48 5.13 4.33 4.09
CA ILE A 48 5.05 5.29 5.20
C ILE A 48 5.92 4.83 6.38
N ASP A 49 5.86 3.54 6.76
CA ASP A 49 6.69 3.02 7.86
C ASP A 49 8.19 3.17 7.56
N VAL A 50 8.60 2.96 6.30
CA VAL A 50 9.99 3.14 5.87
C VAL A 50 10.41 4.60 5.99
N ILE A 51 9.62 5.53 5.43
CA ILE A 51 9.89 6.97 5.48
C ILE A 51 9.96 7.48 6.93
N VAL A 52 8.95 7.15 7.75
CA VAL A 52 8.91 7.55 9.16
C VAL A 52 10.07 6.92 9.94
N GLY A 53 10.41 5.66 9.65
CA GLY A 53 11.48 4.92 10.30
C GLY A 53 12.88 5.46 10.02
N LEU A 54 13.09 6.11 8.85
CA LEU A 54 14.35 6.76 8.50
C LEU A 54 14.61 8.04 9.31
N LYS A 55 13.57 8.60 9.95
CA LYS A 55 13.61 9.78 10.82
C LYS A 55 14.19 11.02 10.11
N ASN A 56 15.32 11.53 10.59
CA ASN A 56 15.95 12.76 10.10
C ASN A 56 16.99 12.51 8.99
N ARG A 57 17.03 11.31 8.41
CA ARG A 57 17.93 11.01 7.29
C ARG A 57 17.44 11.70 6.03
N GLU A 58 18.38 12.14 5.20
CA GLU A 58 18.07 12.79 3.93
C GLU A 58 17.68 11.73 2.90
N VAL A 59 16.38 11.64 2.62
CA VAL A 59 15.82 10.79 1.56
C VAL A 59 15.55 11.67 0.34
N GLU A 60 16.19 11.34 -0.77
CA GLU A 60 15.98 12.03 -2.05
C GLU A 60 14.77 11.46 -2.80
N SER A 61 14.60 10.14 -2.77
CA SER A 61 13.44 9.48 -3.34
C SER A 61 13.10 8.19 -2.60
N ALA A 62 11.82 7.84 -2.58
CA ALA A 62 11.37 6.55 -2.10
C ALA A 62 10.15 6.10 -2.88
N SER A 63 10.14 4.84 -3.32
CA SER A 63 9.03 4.25 -4.05
C SER A 63 8.89 2.77 -3.69
N VAL A 64 7.69 2.23 -3.93
CA VAL A 64 7.44 0.80 -3.86
C VAL A 64 6.62 0.40 -5.08
N SER A 65 7.13 -0.58 -5.83
CA SER A 65 6.40 -1.22 -6.94
C SER A 65 5.78 -2.52 -6.44
N LEU A 66 4.57 -2.84 -6.90
CA LEU A 66 3.80 -3.99 -6.43
C LEU A 66 3.38 -4.85 -7.62
N ASP A 67 3.79 -6.11 -7.62
CA ASP A 67 3.25 -7.14 -8.52
C ASP A 67 2.21 -7.97 -7.77
N LEU A 68 1.02 -8.09 -8.36
CA LEU A 68 -0.13 -8.73 -7.72
C LEU A 68 -0.58 -9.97 -8.50
N GLU A 69 -0.66 -11.10 -7.80
CA GLU A 69 -1.42 -12.27 -8.24
C GLU A 69 -2.77 -12.33 -7.52
N ARG A 70 -3.80 -12.80 -8.23
CA ARG A 70 -5.16 -12.94 -7.70
C ARG A 70 -5.68 -14.36 -7.96
N SER A 71 -6.60 -14.80 -7.11
CA SER A 71 -7.33 -16.05 -7.34
C SER A 71 -8.06 -16.03 -8.69
N ASP A 72 -7.96 -17.14 -9.43
CA ASP A 72 -8.65 -17.34 -10.70
C ASP A 72 -10.18 -17.44 -10.53
N THR A 73 -10.62 -17.99 -9.40
CA THR A 73 -12.02 -18.18 -9.06
C THR A 73 -12.53 -17.11 -8.10
N ASN A 74 -13.84 -16.85 -8.14
CA ASN A 74 -14.48 -15.96 -7.17
C ASN A 74 -14.45 -16.57 -5.75
N PRO A 75 -14.17 -15.78 -4.71
CA PRO A 75 -13.78 -14.36 -4.76
C PRO A 75 -12.33 -14.19 -5.26
N LYS A 76 -12.10 -13.23 -6.19
CA LYS A 76 -10.78 -12.91 -6.76
C LYS A 76 -9.89 -12.12 -5.78
N VAL A 77 -9.65 -12.69 -4.62
CA VAL A 77 -8.78 -12.14 -3.56
C VAL A 77 -7.32 -12.06 -4.03
N PHE A 78 -6.52 -11.27 -3.32
CA PHE A 78 -5.07 -11.25 -3.51
C PHE A 78 -4.49 -12.57 -3.00
N THR A 79 -3.61 -13.20 -3.79
CA THR A 79 -2.97 -14.47 -3.43
C THR A 79 -1.46 -14.31 -3.26
N LYS A 80 -0.83 -13.43 -4.03
CA LYS A 80 0.55 -13.01 -3.81
C LYS A 80 0.73 -11.53 -4.10
N ILE A 81 1.59 -10.88 -3.32
CA ILE A 81 2.06 -9.53 -3.59
C ILE A 81 3.58 -9.54 -3.47
N HIS A 82 4.28 -9.16 -4.54
CA HIS A 82 5.72 -8.90 -4.50
C HIS A 82 5.96 -7.40 -4.48
N MET A 83 6.75 -6.92 -3.51
CA MET A 83 6.97 -5.49 -3.26
C MET A 83 8.44 -5.12 -3.43
N VAL A 84 8.76 -4.29 -4.41
CA VAL A 84 10.12 -3.80 -4.67
C VAL A 84 10.25 -2.38 -4.17
N TYR A 85 10.99 -2.20 -3.06
CA TYR A 85 11.26 -0.90 -2.46
C TYR A 85 12.52 -0.31 -3.07
N ARG A 86 12.45 0.94 -3.53
CA ARG A 86 13.62 1.71 -3.98
C ARG A 86 13.71 2.97 -3.14
N VAL A 87 14.80 3.13 -2.40
CA VAL A 87 15.02 4.28 -1.54
C VAL A 87 16.39 4.86 -1.86
N SER A 88 16.42 6.13 -2.28
CA SER A 88 17.67 6.83 -2.55
C SER A 88 17.90 7.96 -1.56
N GLY A 89 19.16 8.20 -1.21
CA GLY A 89 19.52 9.31 -0.34
C GLY A 89 20.95 9.26 0.19
N ASN A 90 21.34 10.30 0.91
CA ASN A 90 22.71 10.45 1.38
C ASN A 90 23.00 9.54 2.59
N ASP A 91 23.99 8.65 2.46
CA ASP A 91 24.47 7.74 3.51
C ASP A 91 23.35 6.90 4.16
N LEU A 92 22.40 6.41 3.35
CA LEU A 92 21.31 5.56 3.82
C LEU A 92 21.83 4.14 4.14
N PRO A 93 21.76 3.68 5.40
CA PRO A 93 22.25 2.35 5.72
C PRO A 93 21.30 1.27 5.18
N GLU A 94 21.77 0.46 4.24
CA GLU A 94 20.98 -0.63 3.63
C GLU A 94 20.36 -1.57 4.68
N LYS A 95 21.12 -1.90 5.73
CA LYS A 95 20.63 -2.72 6.86
C LYS A 95 19.47 -2.08 7.61
N LEU A 96 19.45 -0.75 7.71
CA LEU A 96 18.34 -0.04 8.35
C LEU A 96 17.10 -0.10 7.46
N VAL A 97 17.21 0.18 6.16
CA VAL A 97 16.09 0.12 5.22
C VAL A 97 15.47 -1.28 5.21
N ASN A 98 16.28 -2.33 5.06
CA ASN A 98 15.81 -3.72 5.11
C ASN A 98 15.08 -4.04 6.42
N ARG A 99 15.62 -3.61 7.56
CA ARG A 99 14.98 -3.81 8.87
C ARG A 99 13.64 -3.06 8.98
N LEU A 100 13.53 -1.85 8.42
CA LEU A 100 12.29 -1.08 8.44
C LEU A 100 11.21 -1.75 7.58
N VAL A 101 11.55 -2.21 6.37
CA VAL A 101 10.61 -2.96 5.52
C VAL A 101 10.16 -4.25 6.20
N GLN A 102 11.10 -5.00 6.81
CA GLN A 102 10.77 -6.19 7.58
C GLN A 102 9.79 -5.87 8.72
N GLN A 103 10.08 -4.86 9.54
CA GLN A 103 9.23 -4.47 10.65
C GLN A 103 7.86 -3.95 10.21
N SER A 104 7.79 -3.30 9.05
CA SER A 104 6.52 -2.88 8.43
C SER A 104 5.60 -4.08 8.23
N HIS A 105 6.09 -5.14 7.59
CA HIS A 105 5.29 -6.34 7.30
C HIS A 105 5.05 -7.25 8.50
N GLU A 106 5.96 -7.29 9.47
CA GLU A 106 5.81 -8.14 10.65
C GLU A 106 4.94 -7.51 11.75
N LYS A 107 4.90 -6.18 11.85
CA LYS A 107 4.37 -5.50 13.03
C LYS A 107 3.56 -4.23 12.78
N TYR A 108 4.00 -3.34 11.88
CA TYR A 108 3.49 -1.96 11.88
C TYR A 108 2.43 -1.66 10.80
N CYS A 109 2.60 -2.15 9.58
CA CYS A 109 1.67 -1.84 8.49
C CYS A 109 0.37 -2.61 8.69
N THR A 110 -0.65 -1.92 9.21
CA THR A 110 -1.98 -2.52 9.46
C THR A 110 -2.56 -3.13 8.18
N VAL A 111 -2.39 -2.47 7.03
CA VAL A 111 -2.97 -2.92 5.76
C VAL A 111 -2.34 -4.23 5.28
N SER A 112 -1.00 -4.32 5.25
CA SER A 112 -0.32 -5.54 4.83
C SER A 112 -0.57 -6.68 5.83
N ASN A 113 -0.66 -6.37 7.12
CA ASN A 113 -1.00 -7.33 8.17
C ASN A 113 -2.45 -7.86 8.11
N MET A 114 -3.39 -7.12 7.52
CA MET A 114 -4.70 -7.67 7.18
C MET A 114 -4.64 -8.54 5.92
N ILE A 115 -3.92 -8.08 4.88
CA ILE A 115 -3.84 -8.76 3.58
C ILE A 115 -3.10 -10.10 3.68
N LYS A 116 -2.09 -10.22 4.54
CA LYS A 116 -1.30 -11.46 4.72
C LYS A 116 -2.12 -12.69 5.12
N HIS A 117 -3.36 -12.51 5.58
CA HIS A 117 -4.27 -13.62 5.86
C HIS A 117 -4.81 -14.31 4.60
N THR A 118 -4.63 -13.67 3.44
CA THR A 118 -5.11 -14.16 2.13
C THR A 118 -4.02 -14.21 1.08
N ALA A 119 -3.00 -13.34 1.17
CA ALA A 119 -1.92 -13.27 0.22
C ALA A 119 -0.55 -13.55 0.87
N GLU A 120 0.32 -14.24 0.15
CA GLU A 120 1.75 -14.26 0.46
C GLU A 120 2.38 -12.91 0.11
N ILE A 121 3.06 -12.26 1.05
CA ILE A 121 3.75 -10.99 0.82
C ILE A 121 5.24 -11.23 0.82
N THR A 122 5.88 -10.95 -0.32
CA THR A 122 7.34 -11.00 -0.49
C THR A 122 7.86 -9.62 -0.83
N TRP A 123 9.12 -9.34 -0.53
CA TRP A 123 9.71 -8.03 -0.78
C TRP A 123 11.21 -8.08 -0.97
N GLU A 124 11.73 -7.04 -1.61
CA GLU A 124 13.15 -6.71 -1.68
C GLU A 124 13.33 -5.19 -1.56
N ALA A 125 14.49 -4.75 -1.06
CA ALA A 125 14.82 -3.35 -0.92
C ALA A 125 16.13 -3.04 -1.65
N ILE A 126 16.10 -1.99 -2.46
CA ILE A 126 17.22 -1.47 -3.22
C ILE A 126 17.52 -0.08 -2.67
N VAL A 127 18.75 0.12 -2.18
CA VAL A 127 19.21 1.39 -1.62
C VAL A 127 20.25 1.99 -2.55
N GLU A 128 20.01 3.22 -2.99
CA GLU A 128 20.81 3.94 -4.00
C GLU A 128 21.41 5.24 -3.45
#